data_AF-A0A7S2LV53-F1
#
_entry.id   AF-A0A7S2LV53-F1
#
_cell.length_a   1.000
_cell.length_b   1.000
_cell.length_c   1.000
_cell.angle_alpha   90.00
_cell.angle_beta   90.00
_cell.angle_gamma   90.00
#
_symmetry.space_group_name_H-M   'P 1'
#
loop_
_entity.id
_entity.type
_entity.pdbx_description
1 polymer ?
#
loop_
_entity_poly.entity_id
_entity_poly.type
_entity_poly.pdbx_seq_one_letter_code
_entity_poly.pdbx_strand_id
1 'polypeptide(L)'
;SRFADQVLPVDASARPRPDEFAAMARDLLTAHRGKAWRLWYEPFRGGWNTISRDDALAVCKEVLSEEAQSVTAPDVTVVCTLSPRFVGVSVVALDAEDLQ
;
A
#
# COMPACT_ATOMS: atom_id res chain seq x y z
N SER A 1 20.34 18.17 -3.81
CA SER A 1 19.19 17.35 -3.39
C SER A 1 18.71 16.56 -4.61
N ARG A 2 19.19 15.32 -4.80
CA ARG A 2 18.86 14.44 -5.95
C ARG A 2 17.99 13.25 -5.50
N PHE A 3 17.18 13.46 -4.45
CA PHE A 3 16.44 12.38 -3.76
C PHE A 3 14.92 12.49 -3.90
N ALA A 4 14.42 13.40 -4.74
CA ALA A 4 12.98 13.69 -4.85
C ALA A 4 12.39 13.33 -6.22
N ASP A 5 13.00 12.40 -6.97
CA ASP A 5 12.54 12.12 -8.34
C ASP A 5 11.28 11.24 -8.39
N GLN A 6 10.84 10.63 -7.28
CA GLN A 6 9.57 9.91 -7.21
C GLN A 6 8.97 10.03 -5.80
N VAL A 7 8.27 11.13 -5.54
CA VAL A 7 7.28 11.16 -4.45
C VAL A 7 6.01 10.56 -5.04
N LEU A 8 5.75 9.28 -4.76
CA LEU A 8 4.46 8.69 -5.10
C LEU A 8 3.38 9.44 -4.31
N PRO A 9 2.28 9.88 -4.95
CA PRO A 9 1.17 10.49 -4.23
C PRO A 9 0.67 9.48 -3.20
N VAL A 10 0.58 9.92 -1.95
CA VAL A 10 0.04 9.13 -0.84
C VAL A 10 -1.43 9.49 -0.69
N ASP A 11 -2.33 8.51 -0.84
CA ASP A 11 -3.77 8.75 -0.69
C ASP A 11 -4.15 8.92 0.78
N ALA A 12 -3.50 8.18 1.67
CA ALA A 12 -3.65 8.33 3.12
C ALA A 12 -2.33 8.06 3.85
N SER A 13 -2.06 8.84 4.91
CA SER A 13 -0.87 8.66 5.76
C SER A 13 -1.20 8.72 7.24
N ALA A 14 -0.48 7.94 8.05
CA ALA A 14 -0.60 7.91 9.50
C ALA A 14 0.77 7.86 10.19
N ARG A 15 0.81 7.91 11.54
CA ARG A 15 2.05 7.60 12.25
C ARG A 15 2.44 6.15 11.95
N PRO A 16 3.74 5.82 11.98
CA PRO A 16 4.20 4.48 11.63
C PRO A 16 4.01 3.55 12.85
N ARG A 17 2.75 3.36 13.25
CA ARG A 17 2.31 2.45 14.32
C ARG A 17 1.35 1.41 13.73
N PRO A 18 1.44 0.13 14.14
CA PRO A 18 0.62 -0.92 13.52
C PRO A 18 -0.89 -0.69 13.59
N ASP A 19 -1.39 -0.16 14.71
CA ASP A 19 -2.80 0.15 14.94
C ASP A 19 -3.30 1.31 14.07
N GLU A 20 -2.55 2.42 14.03
CA GLU A 20 -2.88 3.58 13.20
C GLU A 20 -2.81 3.22 11.71
N PHE A 21 -1.80 2.45 11.30
CA PHE A 21 -1.69 1.91 9.94
C PHE A 21 -2.91 1.06 9.58
N ALA A 22 -3.27 0.10 10.45
CA ALA A 22 -4.37 -0.81 10.17
C ALA A 22 -5.72 -0.07 10.08
N ALA A 23 -5.98 0.90 10.96
CA ALA A 23 -7.19 1.72 10.88
C ALA A 23 -7.26 2.52 9.57
N MET A 24 -6.20 3.25 9.24
CA MET A 24 -6.12 4.04 8.01
C MET A 24 -6.26 3.16 6.75
N ALA A 25 -5.56 2.02 6.71
CA ALA A 25 -5.63 1.11 5.57
C ALA A 25 -7.02 0.48 5.43
N ARG A 26 -7.71 0.13 6.52
CA ARG A 26 -9.10 -0.35 6.46
C ARG A 26 -10.03 0.68 5.86
N ASP A 27 -9.92 1.94 6.29
CA ASP A 27 -10.77 3.03 5.79
C ASP A 27 -10.54 3.26 4.29
N LEU A 28 -9.29 3.31 3.85
CA LEU A 28 -8.93 3.54 2.45
C LEU A 28 -9.29 2.35 1.55
N LEU A 29 -8.91 1.13 1.95
CA LEU A 29 -8.99 -0.06 1.08
C LEU A 29 -10.41 -0.61 0.96
N THR A 30 -11.34 -0.25 1.85
CA THR A 30 -12.73 -0.74 1.80
C THR A 30 -13.41 -0.40 0.47
N ALA A 31 -13.07 0.72 -0.16
CA ALA A 31 -13.60 1.12 -1.47
C ALA A 31 -13.14 0.23 -2.64
N HIS A 32 -12.14 -0.64 -2.42
CA HIS A 32 -11.54 -1.49 -3.45
C HIS A 32 -11.83 -2.98 -3.25
N ARG A 33 -12.75 -3.32 -2.32
CA ARG A 33 -13.18 -4.70 -2.11
C ARG A 33 -13.68 -5.35 -3.40
N GLY A 34 -13.28 -6.59 -3.62
CA GLY A 34 -13.64 -7.39 -4.80
C GLY A 34 -12.79 -7.11 -6.05
N LYS A 35 -11.87 -6.15 -6.02
CA LYS A 35 -10.88 -5.94 -7.09
C LYS A 35 -9.70 -6.90 -6.93
N ALA A 36 -9.16 -7.39 -8.04
CA ALA A 36 -7.90 -8.13 -8.01
C ALA A 36 -6.78 -7.18 -7.58
N TRP A 37 -5.95 -7.58 -6.62
CA TRP A 37 -5.02 -6.64 -5.99
C TRP A 37 -3.62 -7.22 -5.78
N ARG A 38 -2.62 -6.34 -5.74
CA ARG A 38 -1.28 -6.69 -5.24
C ARG A 38 -0.77 -5.65 -4.25
N LEU A 39 0.10 -6.10 -3.34
CA LEU A 39 0.86 -5.22 -2.47
C LEU A 39 2.23 -4.93 -3.09
N TRP A 40 2.54 -3.65 -3.25
CA TRP A 40 3.88 -3.14 -3.45
C TRP A 40 4.36 -2.49 -2.15
N TYR A 41 5.44 -3.02 -1.58
CA TYR A 41 5.92 -2.58 -0.27
C TYR A 41 7.27 -1.88 -0.41
N GLU A 42 7.33 -0.62 0.02
CA GLU A 42 8.50 0.24 -0.05
C GLU A 42 9.06 0.48 1.35
N PRO A 43 10.06 -0.32 1.78
CA PRO A 43 10.65 -0.14 3.09
C PRO A 43 11.50 1.12 3.14
N PHE A 44 11.59 1.73 4.33
CA PHE A 44 12.62 2.71 4.61
C PHE A 44 14.01 2.04 4.59
N ARG A 45 14.90 2.53 3.73
CA ARG A 45 16.30 2.06 3.65
C ARG A 45 17.17 2.91 4.56
N GLY A 46 17.57 2.36 5.71
CA GLY A 46 18.44 3.07 6.66
C GLY A 46 17.96 3.04 8.12
N GLY A 47 16.99 2.19 8.46
CA GLY A 47 16.50 2.06 9.82
C GLY A 47 15.52 0.91 9.99
N TRP A 48 14.88 0.89 11.16
CA TRP A 48 13.84 -0.08 11.49
C TRP A 48 12.51 0.32 10.86
N ASN A 49 11.82 -0.65 10.24
CA ASN A 49 10.47 -0.51 9.73
C ASN A 49 9.49 -1.03 10.79
N THR A 50 8.66 -0.16 11.35
CA THR A 50 7.71 -0.52 12.43
C THR A 50 6.51 -1.34 11.95
N ILE A 51 6.18 -1.25 10.66
CA ILE A 51 5.24 -2.14 9.98
C ILE A 51 6.10 -3.01 9.08
N SER A 52 5.99 -4.34 9.19
CA SER A 52 6.68 -5.24 8.27
C SER A 52 5.87 -5.41 6.97
N ARG A 53 6.49 -6.01 5.96
CA ARG A 53 5.78 -6.40 4.74
C ARG A 53 4.63 -7.36 5.04
N ASP A 54 4.83 -8.27 5.98
CA ASP A 54 3.84 -9.29 6.33
C ASP A 54 2.67 -8.67 7.11
N ASP A 55 2.94 -7.69 7.97
CA ASP A 55 1.88 -6.92 8.64
C ASP A 55 1.04 -6.12 7.63
N ALA A 56 1.71 -5.44 6.69
CA ALA A 56 1.03 -4.71 5.62
C ALA A 56 0.18 -5.65 4.76
N LEU A 57 0.71 -6.85 4.44
CA LEU A 57 0.01 -7.86 3.67
C LEU A 57 -1.19 -8.42 4.42
N ALA A 58 -1.06 -8.70 5.72
CA ALA A 58 -2.14 -9.21 6.56
C ALA A 58 -3.33 -8.24 6.60
N VAL A 59 -3.07 -6.94 6.78
CA VAL A 59 -4.12 -5.91 6.75
C VAL A 59 -4.78 -5.83 5.37
N CYS A 60 -4.00 -5.90 4.28
CA CYS A 60 -4.58 -5.90 2.93
C CYS A 60 -5.47 -7.13 2.70
N LYS A 61 -5.04 -8.32 3.13
CA LYS A 61 -5.83 -9.56 3.01
C LYS A 61 -7.12 -9.51 3.83
N GLU A 62 -7.07 -8.94 5.04
CA GLU A 62 -8.25 -8.75 5.88
C GLU A 62 -9.32 -7.90 5.17
N VAL A 63 -8.91 -6.86 4.43
CA VAL A 63 -9.83 -5.91 3.83
C VAL A 63 -10.25 -6.29 2.42
N LEU A 64 -9.31 -6.75 1.59
CA LEU A 64 -9.48 -7.00 0.15
C LEU A 64 -9.67 -8.48 -0.22
N SER A 65 -9.63 -9.39 0.75
CA SER A 65 -9.66 -10.85 0.56
C SER A 65 -8.36 -11.43 0.01
N GLU A 66 -7.91 -12.56 0.56
CA GLU A 66 -6.72 -13.27 0.09
C GLU A 66 -6.93 -13.88 -1.31
N GLU A 67 -8.15 -14.31 -1.61
CA GLU A 67 -8.53 -14.94 -2.87
C GLU A 67 -8.44 -13.98 -4.06
N ALA A 68 -8.57 -12.67 -3.81
CA ALA A 68 -8.46 -11.64 -4.83
C ALA A 68 -7.00 -11.18 -5.06
N GLN A 69 -6.03 -11.73 -4.31
CA GLN A 69 -4.64 -11.34 -4.47
C GLN A 69 -4.07 -11.88 -5.80
N SER A 70 -3.60 -10.98 -6.67
CA SER A 70 -3.06 -11.30 -7.99
C SER A 70 -1.77 -10.52 -8.26
N VAL A 71 -0.64 -11.22 -8.38
CA VAL A 71 0.65 -10.59 -8.71
C VAL A 71 0.77 -10.30 -10.22
N THR A 72 0.15 -11.13 -11.05
CA THR A 72 0.28 -11.11 -12.51
C THR A 72 -0.70 -10.17 -13.20
N ALA A 73 -1.94 -10.11 -12.72
CA ALA A 73 -3.00 -9.29 -13.29
C ALA A 73 -3.84 -8.67 -12.16
N PRO A 74 -3.33 -7.64 -11.45
CA PRO A 74 -4.10 -6.87 -10.50
C PRO A 74 -4.89 -5.76 -11.21
N ASP A 75 -6.11 -5.48 -10.75
CA ASP A 75 -6.85 -4.27 -11.10
C ASP A 75 -6.31 -3.06 -10.34
N VAL A 76 -5.82 -3.29 -9.11
CA VAL A 76 -5.23 -2.25 -8.26
C VAL A 76 -3.90 -2.68 -7.63
N THR A 77 -2.95 -1.76 -7.58
CA THR A 77 -1.71 -1.91 -6.81
C THR A 77 -1.81 -1.06 -5.54
N VAL A 78 -1.80 -1.73 -4.39
CA VAL A 78 -1.67 -1.08 -3.08
C VAL A 78 -0.19 -0.81 -2.83
N VAL A 79 0.21 0.46 -2.82
CA VAL A 79 1.56 0.90 -2.50
C VAL A 79 1.61 1.24 -1.01
N CYS A 80 2.45 0.54 -0.25
CA CYS A 80 2.71 0.83 1.16
C CYS A 80 4.11 1.41 1.28
N THR A 81 4.21 2.70 1.60
CA THR A 81 5.47 3.42 1.72
C THR A 81 5.81 3.68 3.18
N LEU A 82 7.00 3.27 3.59
CA LEU A 82 7.48 3.47 4.96
C LEU A 82 8.55 4.54 5.06
N SER A 83 8.39 5.34 6.11
CA SER A 83 9.31 6.40 6.52
C SER A 83 9.43 6.41 8.04
N PRO A 84 10.55 6.90 8.62
CA PRO A 84 10.72 6.96 10.08
C PRO A 84 9.63 7.77 10.80
N ARG A 85 8.93 8.66 10.08
CA ARG A 85 7.94 9.58 10.67
C ARG A 85 6.50 9.28 10.29
N PHE A 86 6.28 8.47 9.25
CA PHE A 86 4.95 8.17 8.75
C PHE A 86 4.93 6.86 7.95
N VAL A 87 3.74 6.29 7.81
CA VAL A 87 3.42 5.25 6.83
C VAL A 87 2.38 5.81 5.88
N GLY A 88 2.58 5.60 4.58
CA GLY A 88 1.66 6.01 3.52
C GLY A 88 1.06 4.79 2.84
N VAL A 89 -0.21 4.88 2.47
CA VAL A 89 -0.86 3.93 1.57
C VAL A 89 -1.43 4.69 0.38
N SER A 90 -1.17 4.15 -0.81
CA SER A 90 -1.76 4.61 -2.07
C SER A 90 -2.38 3.44 -2.81
N VAL A 91 -3.44 3.68 -3.58
CA VAL A 91 -4.07 2.67 -4.42
C VAL A 91 -4.04 3.13 -5.87
N VAL A 92 -3.15 2.52 -6.66
CA VAL A 92 -3.01 2.82 -8.08
C VAL A 92 -3.90 1.86 -8.87
N ALA A 93 -4.93 2.39 -9.53
CA ALA A 93 -5.71 1.62 -10.51
C ALA A 93 -4.88 1.45 -11.78
N LEU A 94 -4.84 0.23 -12.32
CA LEU A 94 -4.26 -0.02 -13.63
C LEU A 94 -5.40 0.08 -14.65
N ASP A 95 -5.57 1.27 -15.25
CA ASP A 95 -6.49 1.39 -16.37
C ASP A 95 -5.88 0.70 -17.59
N ALA A 96 -6.67 -0.16 -18.23
CA ALA A 96 -6.26 -0.92 -19.41
C ALA A 96 -5.90 -0.03 -20.63
N GLU A 97 -6.16 1.28 -20.55
CA GLU A 97 -5.85 2.26 -21.59
C GLU A 97 -4.37 2.74 -21.54
N ASP A 98 -3.65 2.57 -20.42
CA ASP A 98 -2.24 2.98 -20.30
C ASP A 98 -1.24 1.99 -20.95
N LEU A 99 -1.74 0.95 -21.61
CA LEU A 99 -0.95 -0.08 -22.31
C LEU A 99 -0.99 0.06 -23.85
N GLN A 100 -1.53 1.15 -24.40
CA GLN A 100 -1.58 1.40 -25.85
C GLN A 100 -0.51 2.38 -26.34
#